data_AF-A0A511ABH4-F1
#
_entry.id   AF-A0A511ABH4-F1
#
_cell.length_a   1.000
_cell.length_b   1.000
_cell.length_c   1.000
_cell.angle_alpha   90.00
_cell.angle_beta   90.00
_cell.angle_gamma   90.00
#
_symmetry.space_group_name_H-M   'P 1'
#
loop_
_entity.id
_entity.type
_entity.pdbx_description
1 polymer ?
#
loop_
_entity_poly.entity_id
_entity_poly.type
_entity_poly.pdbx_seq_one_letter_code
_entity_poly.pdbx_strand_id
1 'polypeptide(L)'
;MSKGIGDSVIRPLKNALDDMPIHVRQLAEMFRKHGQKQNRNTSAVQNLDSADVTHPLQTAWRSDTDWTPDGIVGTGKGDRPDPGDYLDGDYVRQHLDRFEGGATRFYRADNLDKYGPGNGGTTFVFPTSEIDDIIRQADGDPEALSPMLGLGDGFFGTRDNPVDVVRADFSPQQIADGNLRLPSGNEGGANPQWIPGGYLPDGIPEAVFDISDRSVGDFTPFYVE
;
A
#
# COMPACT_ATOMS: atom_id res chain seq x y z
N MET A 1 28.30 22.82 39.54
CA MET A 1 27.40 23.47 38.54
C MET A 1 27.92 23.10 37.17
N SER A 2 27.19 22.29 36.39
CA SER A 2 27.53 21.99 35.00
C SER A 2 26.26 22.12 34.17
N LYS A 3 26.26 23.05 33.22
CA LYS A 3 25.20 23.28 32.23
C LYS A 3 25.37 22.24 31.11
N GLY A 4 24.41 21.33 30.98
CA GLY A 4 24.33 20.41 29.84
C GLY A 4 23.80 21.14 28.60
N ILE A 5 24.69 21.34 27.63
CA ILE A 5 24.37 21.77 26.27
C ILE A 5 23.65 20.61 25.59
N GLY A 6 22.32 20.61 25.59
CA GLY A 6 21.54 19.53 24.97
C GLY A 6 20.12 19.90 24.55
N ASP A 7 19.65 21.10 24.83
CA ASP A 7 18.21 21.42 24.73
C ASP A 7 17.83 22.35 23.56
N SER A 8 18.79 22.74 22.71
CA SER A 8 18.59 23.75 21.66
C SER A 8 18.65 23.23 20.21
N VAL A 9 18.82 21.93 19.98
CA VAL A 9 18.92 21.37 18.61
C VAL A 9 17.86 20.30 18.30
N ILE A 10 17.09 19.84 19.30
CA ILE A 10 16.03 18.83 19.09
C ILE A 10 14.68 19.48 18.73
N ARG A 11 14.49 20.78 18.98
CA ARG A 11 13.22 21.48 18.73
C ARG A 11 12.91 21.88 17.28
N PRO A 12 13.86 22.07 16.34
CA PRO A 12 13.49 22.40 14.95
C PRO A 12 12.91 21.22 14.17
N LEU A 13 13.32 19.98 14.48
CA LEU A 13 12.89 18.78 13.75
C LEU A 13 11.48 18.31 14.10
N LYS A 14 10.98 18.62 15.30
CA LYS A 14 9.59 18.31 15.68
C LYS A 14 8.56 19.16 14.92
N ASN A 15 8.94 20.38 14.53
CA ASN A 15 8.04 21.30 13.84
C ASN A 15 8.02 21.11 12.31
N ALA A 16 8.95 20.35 11.72
CA ALA A 16 8.89 19.95 10.31
C ALA A 16 7.91 18.79 10.05
N LEU A 17 7.50 18.11 11.13
CA LEU A 17 6.36 17.20 11.26
C LEU A 17 5.02 17.81 10.85
N ASP A 18 4.69 18.97 11.43
CA ASP A 18 3.30 19.41 11.67
C ASP A 18 2.56 19.97 10.45
N ASP A 19 3.28 20.25 9.36
CA ASP A 19 2.72 20.77 8.12
C ASP A 19 2.67 19.73 6.97
N MET A 20 2.95 18.46 7.24
CA MET A 20 2.86 17.40 6.22
C MET A 20 1.52 16.64 6.28
N PRO A 21 0.88 16.35 5.12
CA PRO A 21 -0.36 15.57 5.04
C PRO A 21 -0.26 14.23 5.78
N ILE A 22 -1.28 13.93 6.61
CA ILE A 22 -1.33 12.77 7.52
C ILE A 22 -1.29 11.42 6.78
N HIS A 23 -1.50 11.34 5.45
CA HIS A 23 -1.25 10.11 4.70
C HIS A 23 0.21 9.60 4.84
N VAL A 24 1.18 10.50 5.06
CA VAL A 24 2.56 10.15 5.40
C VAL A 24 2.68 9.70 6.86
N ARG A 25 1.85 10.22 7.77
CA ARG A 25 1.83 9.86 9.19
C ARG A 25 1.09 8.57 9.50
N GLN A 26 0.01 8.27 8.79
CA GLN A 26 -0.81 7.07 9.00
C GLN A 26 -0.03 5.81 8.58
N LEU A 27 0.77 5.92 7.52
CA LEU A 27 1.79 4.93 7.18
C LEU A 27 3.02 5.03 8.10
N ALA A 28 3.49 6.22 8.50
CA ALA A 28 4.64 6.34 9.43
C ALA A 28 4.36 5.83 10.87
N GLU A 29 3.11 5.84 11.33
CA GLU A 29 2.72 5.28 12.63
C GLU A 29 2.66 3.75 12.64
N MET A 30 2.55 3.09 11.48
CA MET A 30 2.90 1.67 11.33
C MET A 30 4.36 1.39 11.76
N PHE A 31 5.26 2.39 11.73
CA PHE A 31 6.70 2.21 11.96
C PHE A 31 7.24 2.68 13.31
N ARG A 32 6.53 3.50 14.10
CA ARG A 32 7.07 3.95 15.41
C ARG A 32 7.30 2.81 16.41
N LYS A 33 6.59 1.68 16.29
CA LYS A 33 6.79 0.49 17.14
C LYS A 33 7.81 -0.53 16.60
N HIS A 34 8.32 -0.36 15.38
CA HIS A 34 9.28 -1.28 14.75
C HIS A 34 10.74 -0.75 14.68
N GLY A 35 11.08 0.28 15.44
CA GLY A 35 12.43 0.88 15.51
C GLY A 35 13.58 -0.03 16.00
N GLN A 36 13.34 -1.31 16.29
CA GLN A 36 14.37 -2.30 16.61
C GLN A 36 14.75 -3.21 15.41
N LYS A 37 14.07 -3.09 14.27
CA LYS A 37 14.29 -3.95 13.08
C LYS A 37 15.02 -3.24 11.93
N GLN A 38 15.95 -2.33 12.22
CA GLN A 38 16.85 -1.75 11.21
C GLN A 38 17.72 -2.80 10.47
N ASN A 39 17.72 -4.07 10.90
CA ASN A 39 18.36 -5.19 10.19
C ASN A 39 17.43 -5.96 9.22
N ARG A 40 16.19 -5.51 8.96
CA ARG A 40 15.25 -6.23 8.07
C ARG A 40 15.16 -5.73 6.63
N ASN A 41 15.63 -4.51 6.32
CA ASN A 41 15.57 -4.00 4.95
C ASN A 41 16.53 -4.74 4.02
N THR A 42 17.65 -5.25 4.54
CA THR A 42 18.57 -6.08 3.75
C THR A 42 18.13 -7.55 3.70
N SER A 43 17.37 -8.05 4.69
CA SER A 43 16.97 -9.46 4.73
C SER A 43 15.60 -9.77 4.08
N ALA A 44 14.73 -8.79 3.88
CA ALA A 44 13.54 -8.94 3.02
C ALA A 44 13.90 -8.85 1.52
N VAL A 45 14.91 -8.04 1.21
CA VAL A 45 15.56 -7.88 -0.10
C VAL A 45 16.45 -9.11 -0.40
N GLN A 46 17.25 -9.59 0.56
CA GLN A 46 18.08 -10.80 0.38
C GLN A 46 17.32 -12.13 0.30
N ASN A 47 15.99 -12.14 0.45
CA ASN A 47 15.15 -13.34 0.32
C ASN A 47 14.16 -13.27 -0.84
N LEU A 48 14.41 -12.43 -1.84
CA LEU A 48 13.68 -12.50 -3.11
C LEU A 48 13.99 -13.81 -3.87
N ASP A 49 15.12 -14.45 -3.60
CA ASP A 49 15.54 -15.76 -4.15
C ASP A 49 15.26 -16.95 -3.19
N SER A 50 14.65 -16.74 -2.03
CA SER A 50 14.51 -17.79 -1.00
C SER A 50 13.16 -17.72 -0.30
N ALA A 51 12.16 -18.29 -0.99
CA ALA A 51 10.94 -18.87 -0.42
C ALA A 51 10.14 -17.99 0.56
N ASP A 52 9.51 -16.92 0.04
CA ASP A 52 8.18 -16.45 0.50
C ASP A 52 7.62 -15.28 -0.34
N VAL A 53 8.21 -14.99 -1.51
CA VAL A 53 7.53 -14.19 -2.53
C VAL A 53 6.43 -15.07 -3.14
N THR A 54 5.21 -14.55 -3.25
CA THR A 54 4.08 -15.22 -3.89
C THR A 54 4.55 -15.91 -5.18
N HIS A 55 4.27 -17.21 -5.30
CA HIS A 55 4.69 -18.11 -6.40
C HIS A 55 4.68 -17.50 -7.82
N PRO A 56 3.73 -16.60 -8.20
CA PRO A 56 3.69 -15.98 -9.52
C PRO A 56 4.88 -15.09 -9.88
N LEU A 57 5.56 -14.45 -8.91
CA LEU A 57 6.63 -13.49 -9.21
C LEU A 57 7.94 -14.15 -9.65
N GLN A 58 8.14 -15.43 -9.36
CA GLN A 58 9.39 -16.12 -9.70
C GLN A 58 9.59 -16.27 -11.22
N THR A 59 8.50 -16.35 -11.98
CA THR A 59 8.52 -16.47 -13.46
C THR A 59 8.02 -15.21 -14.17
N ALA A 60 7.69 -14.16 -13.41
CA ALA A 60 7.13 -12.92 -13.95
C ALA A 60 8.18 -12.01 -14.59
N TRP A 61 9.44 -12.14 -14.17
CA TRP A 61 10.53 -11.27 -14.62
C TRP A 61 10.92 -11.59 -16.05
N ARG A 62 11.11 -10.53 -16.83
CA ARG A 62 11.67 -10.65 -18.17
C ARG A 62 13.11 -11.15 -18.10
N SER A 63 13.39 -12.20 -18.87
CA SER A 63 14.73 -12.78 -18.95
C SER A 63 15.71 -12.00 -19.85
N ASP A 64 15.21 -11.02 -20.61
CA ASP A 64 16.00 -10.17 -21.52
C ASP A 64 16.41 -8.83 -20.90
N THR A 65 16.33 -8.70 -19.58
CA THR A 65 16.64 -7.47 -18.84
C THR A 65 17.52 -7.76 -17.63
N ASP A 66 18.30 -6.77 -17.18
CA ASP A 66 19.13 -6.86 -15.98
C ASP A 66 18.40 -6.35 -14.72
N TRP A 67 17.09 -6.11 -14.82
CA TRP A 67 16.31 -5.59 -13.69
C TRP A 67 16.14 -6.65 -12.61
N THR A 68 16.47 -6.27 -11.38
CA THR A 68 16.14 -7.03 -10.18
C THR A 68 15.20 -6.19 -9.30
N PRO A 69 14.42 -6.81 -8.40
CA PRO A 69 13.56 -6.05 -7.51
C PRO A 69 14.34 -5.01 -6.70
N ASP A 70 15.53 -5.36 -6.22
CA ASP A 70 16.40 -4.47 -5.47
C ASP A 70 16.95 -3.33 -6.32
N GLY A 71 17.30 -3.62 -7.58
CA GLY A 71 17.74 -2.59 -8.53
C GLY A 71 16.64 -1.56 -8.79
N ILE A 72 15.40 -2.00 -8.93
CA ILE A 72 14.23 -1.13 -9.12
C ILE A 72 14.01 -0.26 -7.88
N VAL A 73 13.96 -0.86 -6.69
CA VAL A 73 13.78 -0.11 -5.44
C VAL A 73 14.93 0.88 -5.22
N GLY A 74 16.16 0.45 -5.51
CA GLY A 74 17.40 1.22 -5.37
C GLY A 74 17.55 2.39 -6.35
N THR A 75 16.80 2.41 -7.45
CA THR A 75 16.77 3.55 -8.40
C THR A 75 16.21 4.81 -7.75
N GLY A 76 15.35 4.66 -6.74
CA GLY A 76 14.72 5.76 -6.02
C GLY A 76 13.35 6.13 -6.60
N LYS A 77 12.43 6.54 -5.72
CA LYS A 77 11.06 6.93 -6.10
C LYS A 77 11.10 8.16 -7.02
N GLY A 78 10.37 8.08 -8.13
CA GLY A 78 10.34 9.08 -9.20
C GLY A 78 11.10 8.63 -10.45
N ASP A 79 12.13 7.79 -10.26
CA ASP A 79 13.02 7.34 -11.34
C ASP A 79 12.90 5.83 -11.61
N ARG A 80 12.00 5.11 -10.90
CA ARG A 80 11.79 3.66 -11.09
C ARG A 80 11.28 3.37 -12.51
N PRO A 81 11.74 2.29 -13.16
CA PRO A 81 11.29 1.90 -14.50
C PRO A 81 9.79 1.57 -14.52
N ASP A 82 9.19 1.55 -15.72
CA ASP A 82 7.81 1.10 -15.89
C ASP A 82 7.73 -0.42 -15.68
N PRO A 83 6.66 -0.97 -15.07
CA PRO A 83 6.47 -2.40 -14.93
C PRO A 83 6.68 -3.21 -16.23
N GLY A 84 6.30 -2.67 -17.39
CA GLY A 84 6.51 -3.33 -18.68
C GLY A 84 7.98 -3.45 -19.11
N ASP A 85 8.89 -2.67 -18.50
CA ASP A 85 10.33 -2.72 -18.76
C ASP A 85 11.00 -3.92 -18.09
N TYR A 86 10.36 -4.55 -17.08
CA TYR A 86 10.96 -5.64 -16.30
C TYR A 86 10.04 -6.84 -16.04
N LEU A 87 8.72 -6.71 -16.29
CA LEU A 87 7.75 -7.82 -16.17
C LEU A 87 7.28 -8.30 -17.54
N ASP A 88 7.02 -9.59 -17.62
CA ASP A 88 6.44 -10.23 -18.79
C ASP A 88 5.01 -9.72 -19.05
N GLY A 89 4.68 -9.45 -20.31
CA GLY A 89 3.39 -8.89 -20.68
C GLY A 89 2.21 -9.82 -20.39
N ASP A 90 2.40 -11.14 -20.45
CA ASP A 90 1.35 -12.11 -20.13
C ASP A 90 1.12 -12.18 -18.62
N TYR A 91 2.19 -12.03 -17.83
CA TYR A 91 2.08 -11.86 -16.38
C TYR A 91 1.29 -10.60 -16.01
N VAL A 92 1.64 -9.44 -16.59
CA VAL A 92 0.92 -8.18 -16.30
C VAL A 92 -0.57 -8.31 -16.60
N ARG A 93 -0.93 -8.92 -17.74
CA ARG A 93 -2.34 -9.16 -18.09
C ARG A 93 -3.03 -10.07 -17.07
N GLN A 94 -2.47 -11.25 -16.79
CA GLN A 94 -3.03 -12.19 -15.81
C GLN A 94 -3.17 -11.59 -14.40
N HIS A 95 -2.28 -10.70 -14.01
CA HIS A 95 -2.39 -9.98 -12.74
C HIS A 95 -3.59 -9.03 -12.73
N LEU A 96 -3.76 -8.25 -13.80
CA LEU A 96 -4.85 -7.29 -13.93
C LEU A 96 -6.22 -7.97 -14.13
N ASP A 97 -6.27 -9.17 -14.72
CA ASP A 97 -7.51 -9.96 -14.86
C ASP A 97 -8.16 -10.26 -13.50
N ARG A 98 -7.39 -10.25 -12.41
CA ARG A 98 -7.93 -10.38 -11.03
C ARG A 98 -8.91 -9.27 -10.66
N PHE A 99 -8.81 -8.11 -11.32
CA PHE A 99 -9.63 -6.94 -11.08
C PHE A 99 -10.85 -6.86 -12.00
N GLU A 100 -11.12 -7.88 -12.83
CA GLU A 100 -12.31 -7.93 -13.69
C GLU A 100 -13.63 -7.81 -12.92
N GLY A 101 -13.64 -8.23 -11.64
CA GLY A 101 -14.78 -8.10 -10.73
C GLY A 101 -14.91 -6.72 -10.07
N GLY A 102 -14.00 -5.79 -10.34
CA GLY A 102 -13.89 -4.51 -9.66
C GLY A 102 -12.71 -4.47 -8.67
N ALA A 103 -12.56 -3.32 -8.04
CA ALA A 103 -11.48 -3.07 -7.10
C ALA A 103 -12.00 -2.43 -5.80
N THR A 104 -11.32 -2.68 -4.70
CA THR A 104 -11.72 -2.20 -3.37
C THR A 104 -10.56 -1.52 -2.66
N ARG A 105 -10.86 -0.49 -1.87
CA ARG A 105 -9.93 0.14 -0.93
C ARG A 105 -10.63 0.51 0.37
N PHE A 106 -9.88 0.49 1.47
CA PHE A 106 -10.33 1.05 2.74
C PHE A 106 -9.66 2.39 3.04
N TYR A 107 -10.44 3.30 3.60
CA TYR A 107 -10.01 4.60 4.08
C TYR A 107 -10.43 4.78 5.53
N ARG A 108 -9.65 5.51 6.33
CA ARG A 108 -10.25 6.13 7.52
C ARG A 108 -11.07 7.34 7.09
N ALA A 109 -12.27 7.48 7.65
CA ALA A 109 -13.22 8.51 7.24
C ALA A 109 -12.63 9.93 7.33
N ASP A 110 -11.94 10.23 8.43
CA ASP A 110 -11.28 11.51 8.68
C ASP A 110 -10.24 11.89 7.61
N ASN A 111 -9.51 10.89 7.11
CA ASN A 111 -8.51 11.10 6.07
C ASN A 111 -9.11 11.20 4.68
N LEU A 112 -10.17 10.45 4.41
CA LEU A 112 -10.91 10.60 3.15
C LEU A 112 -11.50 12.01 3.04
N ASP A 113 -12.12 12.51 4.12
CA ASP A 113 -12.70 13.85 4.17
C ASP A 113 -11.64 14.96 3.99
N LYS A 114 -10.44 14.74 4.56
CA LYS A 114 -9.39 15.75 4.58
C LYS A 114 -8.55 15.79 3.30
N TYR A 115 -8.27 14.64 2.71
CA TYR A 115 -7.30 14.52 1.62
C TYR A 115 -7.88 13.99 0.30
N GLY A 116 -9.13 13.53 0.31
CA GLY A 116 -9.73 12.87 -0.84
C GLY A 116 -9.24 11.44 -1.04
N PRO A 117 -9.74 10.76 -2.09
CA PRO A 117 -9.54 9.33 -2.29
C PRO A 117 -8.21 8.98 -2.97
N GLY A 118 -7.49 9.96 -3.51
CA GLY A 118 -6.23 9.76 -4.23
C GLY A 118 -5.06 10.55 -3.65
N ASN A 119 -3.84 10.11 -3.97
CA ASN A 119 -2.61 10.82 -3.65
C ASN A 119 -1.82 11.09 -4.93
N GLY A 120 -1.71 12.37 -5.30
CA GLY A 120 -1.13 12.77 -6.59
C GLY A 120 -1.96 12.28 -7.78
N GLY A 121 -3.29 12.16 -7.61
CA GLY A 121 -4.23 11.73 -8.66
C GLY A 121 -4.30 10.22 -8.88
N THR A 122 -3.73 9.40 -8.00
CA THR A 122 -3.74 7.92 -8.11
C THR A 122 -4.18 7.26 -6.81
N THR A 123 -4.74 6.06 -6.87
CA THR A 123 -5.10 5.27 -5.69
C THR A 123 -4.78 3.79 -5.84
N PHE A 124 -4.21 3.20 -4.79
CA PHE A 124 -3.90 1.76 -4.72
C PHE A 124 -5.14 0.98 -4.30
N VAL A 125 -5.42 -0.13 -4.98
CA VAL A 125 -6.61 -0.94 -4.77
C VAL A 125 -6.29 -2.43 -4.80
N PHE A 126 -7.19 -3.21 -4.22
CA PHE A 126 -7.17 -4.67 -4.19
C PHE A 126 -8.31 -5.23 -5.05
N PRO A 127 -8.23 -6.49 -5.53
CA PRO A 127 -9.37 -7.16 -6.15
C PRO A 127 -10.53 -7.26 -5.14
N THR A 128 -11.74 -6.86 -5.54
CA THR A 128 -12.91 -6.91 -4.64
C THR A 128 -13.18 -8.32 -4.12
N SER A 129 -13.03 -9.33 -4.98
CA SER A 129 -13.23 -10.74 -4.58
C SER A 129 -12.27 -11.19 -3.47
N GLU A 130 -11.01 -10.76 -3.54
CA GLU A 130 -9.98 -11.09 -2.54
C GLU A 130 -10.34 -10.46 -1.19
N ILE A 131 -10.78 -9.19 -1.20
CA ILE A 131 -11.22 -8.49 0.00
C ILE A 131 -12.44 -9.17 0.62
N ASP A 132 -13.42 -9.57 -0.18
CA ASP A 132 -14.61 -10.26 0.32
C ASP A 132 -14.27 -11.65 0.89
N ASP A 133 -13.30 -12.36 0.31
CA ASP A 133 -12.76 -13.61 0.86
C ASP A 133 -12.05 -13.40 2.20
N ILE A 134 -11.23 -12.35 2.32
CA ILE A 134 -10.50 -12.03 3.55
C ILE A 134 -11.46 -11.61 4.67
N ILE A 135 -12.45 -10.76 4.38
CA ILE A 135 -13.47 -10.35 5.36
C ILE A 135 -14.24 -11.57 5.87
N ARG A 136 -14.64 -12.48 4.98
CA ARG A 136 -15.33 -13.72 5.38
C ARG A 136 -14.46 -14.61 6.27
N GLN A 137 -13.16 -14.69 5.99
CA GLN A 137 -12.23 -15.48 6.80
C GLN A 137 -11.93 -14.83 8.16
N ALA A 138 -11.97 -13.51 8.25
CA ALA A 138 -11.78 -12.77 9.50
C ALA A 138 -12.98 -12.91 10.46
N ASP A 139 -14.14 -13.39 9.98
CA ASP A 139 -15.34 -13.69 10.78
C ASP A 139 -15.77 -12.55 11.73
N GLY A 140 -15.66 -11.30 11.26
CA GLY A 140 -16.01 -10.13 12.06
C GLY A 140 -14.96 -9.70 13.09
N ASP A 141 -13.74 -10.24 13.09
CA ASP A 141 -12.68 -9.80 13.99
C ASP A 141 -11.84 -8.65 13.38
N PRO A 142 -11.95 -7.40 13.86
CA PRO A 142 -11.16 -6.26 13.35
C PRO A 142 -9.66 -6.41 13.63
N GLU A 143 -9.30 -7.12 14.70
CA GLU A 143 -7.92 -7.38 15.09
C GLU A 143 -7.28 -8.47 14.22
N ALA A 144 -8.08 -9.40 13.69
CA ALA A 144 -7.64 -10.35 12.66
C ALA A 144 -7.64 -9.73 11.24
N LEU A 145 -8.61 -8.87 10.93
CA LEU A 145 -8.77 -8.30 9.59
C LEU A 145 -7.60 -7.38 9.20
N SER A 146 -7.12 -6.55 10.13
CA SER A 146 -6.01 -5.61 9.89
C SER A 146 -4.73 -6.30 9.35
N PRO A 147 -4.19 -7.34 10.00
CA PRO A 147 -3.01 -8.04 9.50
C PRO A 147 -3.29 -8.87 8.24
N MET A 148 -4.51 -9.41 8.08
CA MET A 148 -4.88 -10.17 6.87
C MET A 148 -4.94 -9.31 5.61
N LEU A 149 -5.16 -7.99 5.76
CA LEU A 149 -5.20 -7.04 4.65
C LEU A 149 -3.89 -6.25 4.47
N GLY A 150 -2.87 -6.50 5.29
CA GLY A 150 -1.62 -5.75 5.25
C GLY A 150 -1.74 -4.26 5.60
N LEU A 151 -2.86 -3.84 6.20
CA LEU A 151 -3.17 -2.41 6.46
C LEU A 151 -2.54 -1.86 7.76
N GLY A 152 -1.81 -2.71 8.48
CA GLY A 152 -1.16 -2.39 9.74
C GLY A 152 -2.10 -2.46 10.95
N ASP A 153 -1.53 -2.77 12.12
CA ASP A 153 -2.28 -2.96 13.36
C ASP A 153 -3.17 -1.75 13.69
N GLY A 154 -4.41 -2.03 14.08
CA GLY A 154 -5.36 -1.00 14.53
C GLY A 154 -5.90 -0.11 13.41
N PHE A 155 -5.77 -0.52 12.13
CA PHE A 155 -6.44 0.15 11.02
C PHE A 155 -7.95 0.28 11.27
N PHE A 156 -8.58 -0.84 11.63
CA PHE A 156 -10.01 -0.91 11.98
C PHE A 156 -10.30 -0.57 13.47
N GLY A 157 -9.27 -0.22 14.25
CA GLY A 157 -9.38 -0.09 15.70
C GLY A 157 -9.42 -1.44 16.41
N THR A 158 -10.02 -1.48 17.59
CA THR A 158 -10.32 -2.71 18.34
C THR A 158 -11.83 -2.78 18.59
N ARG A 159 -12.33 -3.94 19.04
CA ARG A 159 -13.75 -4.09 19.40
C ARG A 159 -14.23 -3.07 20.44
N ASP A 160 -13.35 -2.71 21.39
CA ASP A 160 -13.66 -1.74 22.46
C ASP A 160 -13.40 -0.28 22.07
N ASN A 161 -12.65 -0.04 21.00
CA ASN A 161 -12.32 1.30 20.50
C ASN A 161 -12.31 1.28 18.96
N PRO A 162 -13.50 1.25 18.33
CA PRO A 162 -13.62 1.17 16.88
C PRO A 162 -13.16 2.47 16.22
N VAL A 163 -12.76 2.34 14.96
CA VAL A 163 -12.37 3.47 14.11
C VAL A 163 -13.37 3.56 12.97
N ASP A 164 -13.79 4.77 12.62
CA ASP A 164 -14.62 4.99 11.43
C ASP A 164 -13.82 4.73 10.15
N VAL A 165 -14.19 3.63 9.48
CA VAL A 165 -13.60 3.21 8.21
C VAL A 165 -14.65 3.28 7.12
N VAL A 166 -14.21 3.67 5.93
CA VAL A 166 -15.00 3.68 4.71
C VAL A 166 -14.41 2.64 3.77
N ARG A 167 -15.26 1.72 3.31
CA ARG A 167 -14.95 0.84 2.17
C ARG A 167 -15.38 1.56 0.90
N ALA A 168 -14.48 1.64 -0.06
CA ALA A 168 -14.76 2.15 -1.40
C ALA A 168 -14.64 1.00 -2.40
N ASP A 169 -15.74 0.68 -3.06
CA ASP A 169 -15.78 -0.30 -4.15
C ASP A 169 -15.88 0.43 -5.50
N PHE A 170 -15.03 0.06 -6.43
CA PHE A 170 -14.92 0.64 -7.77
C PHE A 170 -15.31 -0.41 -8.80
N SER A 171 -16.31 -0.08 -9.62
CA SER A 171 -16.74 -0.95 -10.71
C SER A 171 -15.64 -1.17 -11.76
N PRO A 172 -15.70 -2.27 -12.54
CA PRO A 172 -14.75 -2.53 -13.63
C PRO A 172 -14.63 -1.37 -14.62
N GLN A 173 -15.73 -0.67 -14.92
CA GLN A 173 -15.71 0.48 -15.82
C GLN A 173 -14.92 1.65 -15.23
N GLN A 174 -15.09 1.95 -13.93
CA GLN A 174 -14.41 3.07 -13.28
C GLN A 174 -12.89 2.87 -13.24
N ILE A 175 -12.44 1.65 -12.93
CA ILE A 175 -11.00 1.35 -12.90
C ILE A 175 -10.41 1.30 -14.32
N ALA A 176 -11.18 0.85 -15.33
CA ALA A 176 -10.76 0.89 -16.72
C ALA A 176 -10.61 2.34 -17.24
N ASP A 177 -11.60 3.20 -16.96
CA ASP A 177 -11.57 4.63 -17.32
C ASP A 177 -10.41 5.36 -16.62
N GLY A 178 -10.05 4.91 -15.42
CA GLY A 178 -8.91 5.38 -14.66
C GLY A 178 -7.58 4.75 -15.05
N ASN A 179 -7.46 4.02 -16.15
CA ASN A 179 -6.20 3.42 -16.59
C ASN A 179 -5.57 2.52 -15.50
N LEU A 180 -6.33 1.50 -15.07
CA LEU A 180 -5.85 0.45 -14.17
C LEU A 180 -4.56 -0.17 -14.69
N ARG A 181 -3.55 -0.25 -13.82
CA ARG A 181 -2.21 -0.74 -14.14
C ARG A 181 -1.50 -1.26 -12.90
N LEU A 182 -0.40 -1.99 -13.14
CA LEU A 182 0.54 -2.31 -12.07
C LEU A 182 1.18 -1.04 -11.52
N PRO A 183 1.41 -0.96 -10.19
CA PRO A 183 2.13 0.17 -9.62
C PRO A 183 3.61 0.09 -10.02
N SER A 184 4.15 1.24 -10.44
CA SER A 184 5.58 1.45 -10.72
C SER A 184 6.38 1.78 -9.46
N GLY A 185 5.67 2.13 -8.38
CA GLY A 185 6.28 2.65 -7.16
C GLY A 185 6.61 4.13 -7.25
N ASN A 186 6.32 4.81 -8.37
CA ASN A 186 6.47 6.25 -8.52
C ASN A 186 5.23 7.04 -8.08
N GLU A 187 4.11 6.34 -7.83
CA GLU A 187 2.83 6.93 -7.48
C GLU A 187 2.89 7.69 -6.14
N GLY A 188 2.04 8.70 -5.96
CA GLY A 188 2.02 9.53 -4.75
C GLY A 188 1.88 8.70 -3.47
N GLY A 189 1.04 7.65 -3.53
CA GLY A 189 0.81 6.69 -2.43
C GLY A 189 1.91 5.67 -2.18
N ALA A 190 2.87 5.48 -3.10
CA ALA A 190 3.94 4.49 -2.93
C ALA A 190 4.86 4.86 -1.75
N ASN A 191 5.18 3.88 -0.91
CA ASN A 191 5.94 4.06 0.33
C ASN A 191 7.21 3.16 0.36
N PRO A 192 8.08 3.24 1.39
CA PRO A 192 9.31 2.44 1.44
C PRO A 192 9.13 0.91 1.51
N GLN A 193 7.93 0.41 1.81
CA GLN A 193 7.61 -1.03 1.78
C GLN A 193 7.06 -1.50 0.45
N TRP A 194 6.78 -0.58 -0.49
CA TRP A 194 6.37 -0.97 -1.84
C TRP A 194 7.43 -1.88 -2.45
N ILE A 195 6.96 -2.96 -3.06
CA ILE A 195 7.77 -3.90 -3.83
C ILE A 195 7.28 -3.93 -5.28
N PRO A 196 8.19 -4.09 -6.25
CA PRO A 196 7.79 -4.27 -7.65
C PRO A 196 7.05 -5.61 -7.82
N GLY A 197 6.05 -5.62 -8.70
CA GLY A 197 5.32 -6.83 -9.06
C GLY A 197 3.82 -6.81 -8.78
N GLY A 198 3.29 -5.76 -8.16
CA GLY A 198 1.84 -5.63 -7.91
C GLY A 198 1.33 -6.49 -6.77
N TYR A 199 2.17 -6.77 -5.78
CA TYR A 199 1.77 -7.47 -4.57
C TYR A 199 2.21 -6.69 -3.36
N LEU A 200 1.41 -6.72 -2.30
CA LEU A 200 1.90 -6.39 -0.97
C LEU A 200 2.92 -7.44 -0.51
N PRO A 201 3.81 -7.10 0.45
CA PRO A 201 4.79 -8.05 0.99
C PRO A 201 4.18 -9.33 1.61
N ASP A 202 2.90 -9.32 1.96
CA ASP A 202 2.14 -10.45 2.50
C ASP A 202 1.41 -11.28 1.42
N GLY A 203 1.54 -10.91 0.14
CA GLY A 203 1.07 -11.69 -0.99
C GLY A 203 -0.31 -11.30 -1.54
N ILE A 204 -0.91 -10.21 -1.04
CA ILE A 204 -2.19 -9.70 -1.57
C ILE A 204 -1.95 -8.96 -2.90
N PRO A 205 -2.68 -9.27 -3.98
CA PRO A 205 -2.57 -8.52 -5.23
C PRO A 205 -3.00 -7.06 -5.07
N GLU A 206 -2.21 -6.14 -5.60
CA GLU A 206 -2.52 -4.71 -5.67
C GLU A 206 -2.36 -4.16 -7.11
N ALA A 207 -3.10 -3.10 -7.39
CA ALA A 207 -3.00 -2.32 -8.61
C ALA A 207 -3.21 -0.84 -8.29
N VAL A 208 -2.95 0.03 -9.27
CA VAL A 208 -3.23 1.46 -9.18
C VAL A 208 -4.06 1.91 -10.37
N PHE A 209 -4.92 2.89 -10.15
CA PHE A 209 -5.57 3.62 -11.23
C PHE A 209 -5.62 5.12 -10.90
N ASP A 210 -5.84 5.93 -11.93
CA ASP A 210 -5.97 7.37 -11.87
C ASP A 210 -7.37 7.73 -11.35
N ILE A 211 -7.40 8.49 -10.25
CA ILE A 211 -8.63 8.86 -9.56
C ILE A 211 -8.71 10.39 -9.46
N SER A 212 -9.89 10.92 -9.74
CA SER A 212 -10.19 12.34 -9.49
C SER A 212 -10.97 12.50 -8.18
N ASP A 213 -10.85 13.66 -7.54
CA ASP A 213 -11.53 13.98 -6.27
C ASP A 213 -13.07 13.92 -6.34
N ARG A 214 -13.66 13.75 -7.54
CA ARG A 214 -15.10 13.67 -7.74
C ARG A 214 -15.51 12.25 -8.07
N SER A 215 -16.14 11.60 -7.09
CA SER A 215 -17.17 10.56 -7.26
C SER A 215 -16.81 9.46 -8.24
N VAL A 216 -15.80 8.68 -7.87
CA VAL A 216 -15.56 7.35 -8.43
C VAL A 216 -15.51 6.41 -7.23
N GLY A 217 -16.38 5.42 -7.22
CA GLY A 217 -16.55 4.44 -6.14
C GLY A 217 -17.82 4.60 -5.30
N ASP A 218 -18.36 3.47 -4.85
CA ASP A 218 -19.41 3.37 -3.85
C ASP A 218 -18.77 3.38 -2.46
N PHE A 219 -18.86 4.51 -1.77
CA PHE A 219 -18.29 4.71 -0.44
C PHE A 219 -19.31 4.34 0.63
N THR A 220 -19.02 3.28 1.38
CA THR A 220 -19.89 2.77 2.42
C THR A 220 -19.17 2.78 3.76
N PRO A 221 -19.83 3.23 4.85
CA PRO A 221 -19.32 2.99 6.20
C PRO A 221 -19.09 1.49 6.39
N PHE A 222 -17.89 1.13 6.85
CA PHE A 222 -17.51 -0.23 7.10
C PHE A 222 -17.34 -0.46 8.59
N TYR A 223 -18.08 -1.44 9.10
CA TYR A 223 -18.03 -1.85 10.49
C TYR A 223 -17.69 -3.33 10.53
N VAL A 224 -16.78 -3.69 11.44
CA VAL A 224 -16.50 -5.08 11.74
C VAL A 224 -17.43 -5.50 12.90
N GLU A 225 -18.20 -6.57 12.72
CA GLU A 225 -19.32 -6.97 13.61
C GLU A 225 -18.88 -7.51 15.00
#